data_AF-Q27SR2-F1
#
_entry.id   AF-Q27SR2-F1
#
_cell.length_a   1.000
_cell.length_b   1.000
_cell.length_c   1.000
_cell.angle_alpha   90.00
_cell.angle_beta   90.00
_cell.angle_gamma   90.00
#
_symmetry.space_group_name_H-M   'P 1'
#
loop_
_entity.id
_entity.type
_entity.pdbx_description
1 polymer ?
#
loop_
_entity_poly.entity_id
_entity_poly.type
_entity_poly.pdbx_seq_one_letter_code
_entity_poly.pdbx_strand_id
1 'polypeptide(L)'
;GHPRIRVRCRPTFGYGWGAAESTRGTNHIRFLLPTMTLRLTTDIPVSYVEDEVWFLLDEEVALILHPDESLTEGSLVLAESFERQTTAFWKQWSRSLSIPLDRQEAVIRAAITLKLCSYEETGAVVSSLTTSIPSASKGVKPVDCRFCWLRDSFFVVDGLNMLGATDALQQYLKYLRN
;
A
#
# COMPACT_ATOMS: atom_id res chain seq x y z
N GLY A 1 0.12 -8.35 -28.82
CA GLY A 1 0.70 -7.11 -29.38
C GLY A 1 2.13 -6.97 -28.91
N HIS A 2 2.90 -6.02 -29.45
CA HIS A 2 4.30 -5.72 -29.05
C HIS A 2 4.36 -4.36 -28.34
N PRO A 3 3.90 -4.27 -27.07
CA PRO A 3 3.85 -2.99 -26.37
C PRO A 3 5.26 -2.46 -26.13
N ARG A 4 5.49 -1.20 -26.49
CA ARG A 4 6.69 -0.46 -26.08
C ARG A 4 6.37 0.34 -24.84
N ILE A 5 7.17 0.17 -23.81
CA ILE A 5 6.97 0.82 -22.52
C ILE A 5 8.20 1.62 -22.09
N ARG A 6 8.00 2.51 -21.14
CA ARG A 6 9.05 3.21 -20.41
C ARG A 6 8.68 3.22 -18.95
N VAL A 7 9.58 2.74 -18.10
CA VAL A 7 9.40 2.76 -16.65
C VAL A 7 10.03 4.01 -16.07
N ARG A 8 9.33 4.65 -15.13
CA ARG A 8 9.83 5.81 -14.38
C ARG A 8 9.60 5.56 -12.91
N CYS A 9 10.69 5.50 -12.12
CA CYS A 9 10.62 5.43 -10.67
C CYS A 9 11.32 6.66 -10.10
N ARG A 10 10.54 7.58 -9.52
CA ARG A 10 11.03 8.84 -8.96
C ARG A 10 10.48 9.04 -7.55
N PRO A 11 11.00 8.32 -6.54
CA PRO A 11 10.58 8.52 -5.17
C PRO A 11 10.84 9.95 -4.72
N THR A 12 9.84 10.56 -4.09
CA THR A 12 9.91 11.91 -3.55
C THR A 12 9.70 11.91 -2.04
N PHE A 13 10.19 12.95 -1.36
CA PHE A 13 9.96 13.17 0.07
C PHE A 13 9.50 14.60 0.35
N GLY A 14 9.05 14.87 1.59
CA GLY A 14 8.58 16.19 1.98
C GLY A 14 7.39 16.67 1.15
N TYR A 15 6.38 15.82 0.95
CA TYR A 15 5.18 16.13 0.14
C TYR A 15 5.48 16.47 -1.33
N GLY A 16 6.50 15.83 -1.91
CA GLY A 16 6.86 16.01 -3.32
C GLY A 16 7.88 17.12 -3.58
N TRP A 17 8.36 17.82 -2.54
CA TRP A 17 9.36 18.88 -2.68
C TRP A 17 10.78 18.35 -2.87
N GLY A 18 11.10 17.20 -2.29
CA GLY A 18 12.41 16.56 -2.41
C GLY A 18 12.41 15.44 -3.44
N ALA A 19 13.51 15.32 -4.19
CA ALA A 19 13.80 14.19 -5.06
C ALA A 19 14.91 13.35 -4.45
N ALA A 20 14.76 12.03 -4.44
CA ALA A 20 15.80 11.13 -3.96
C ALA A 20 17.01 11.14 -4.89
N GLU A 21 18.22 11.23 -4.33
CA GLU A 21 19.42 10.82 -5.05
C GLU A 21 19.41 9.31 -5.26
N SER A 22 20.02 8.83 -6.35
CA SER A 22 20.06 7.40 -6.66
C SER A 22 21.48 6.85 -6.80
N THR A 23 21.65 5.61 -6.38
CA THR A 23 22.81 4.77 -6.71
C THR A 23 22.30 3.46 -7.30
N ARG A 24 23.15 2.70 -7.99
CA ARG A 24 22.75 1.44 -8.63
C ARG A 24 23.68 0.29 -8.34
N GLY A 25 23.10 -0.90 -8.29
CA GLY A 25 23.79 -2.18 -8.43
C GLY A 25 23.48 -2.83 -9.77
N THR A 26 23.81 -4.11 -9.90
CA THR A 26 23.63 -4.86 -11.16
C THR A 26 22.15 -5.07 -11.51
N ASN A 27 21.30 -5.26 -10.51
CA ASN A 27 19.89 -5.63 -10.66
C ASN A 27 18.94 -4.73 -9.86
N HIS A 28 19.43 -3.60 -9.36
CA HIS A 28 18.65 -2.72 -8.50
C HIS A 28 19.11 -1.26 -8.55
N ILE A 29 18.17 -0.36 -8.24
CA ILE A 29 18.41 1.06 -8.00
C ILE A 29 18.07 1.35 -6.53
N ARG A 30 18.94 2.05 -5.83
CA ARG A 30 18.73 2.53 -4.47
C ARG A 30 18.39 4.02 -4.53
N PHE A 31 17.35 4.43 -3.83
CA PHE A 31 16.91 5.79 -3.66
C PHE A 31 17.15 6.23 -2.22
N LEU A 32 18.01 7.24 -2.04
CA LEU A 32 18.40 7.75 -0.74
C LEU A 32 17.38 8.79 -0.29
N LEU A 33 16.49 8.43 0.63
CA LEU A 33 15.55 9.36 1.28
C LEU A 33 16.11 9.79 2.66
N PRO A 34 15.65 10.92 3.23
CA PRO A 34 16.18 11.41 4.51
C PRO A 34 16.03 10.44 5.71
N THR A 35 15.00 9.59 5.70
CA THR A 35 14.68 8.69 6.82
C THR A 35 14.88 7.21 6.53
N MET A 36 15.06 6.84 5.26
CA MET A 36 15.25 5.45 4.83
C MET A 36 15.88 5.39 3.44
N THR A 37 16.44 4.24 3.08
CA THR A 37 16.77 3.96 1.67
C THR A 37 15.72 3.02 1.11
N LEU A 38 15.14 3.37 -0.05
CA LEU A 38 14.29 2.48 -0.82
C LEU A 38 15.10 1.80 -1.90
N ARG A 39 14.86 0.52 -2.14
CA ARG A 39 15.47 -0.25 -3.20
C ARG A 39 14.40 -0.68 -4.21
N LEU A 40 14.63 -0.39 -5.48
CA LEU A 40 13.90 -0.96 -6.60
C LEU A 40 14.71 -2.11 -7.19
N THR A 41 14.23 -3.35 -7.01
CA THR A 41 14.80 -4.53 -7.66
C THR A 41 13.92 -4.93 -8.84
N THR A 42 14.53 -5.24 -9.98
CA THR A 42 13.79 -5.54 -11.21
C THR A 42 14.59 -6.43 -12.16
N ASP A 43 13.88 -7.13 -13.04
CA ASP A 43 14.46 -7.92 -14.14
C ASP A 43 14.69 -7.06 -15.41
N ILE A 44 14.19 -5.81 -15.42
CA ILE A 44 14.50 -4.84 -16.46
C ILE A 44 15.98 -4.43 -16.34
N PRO A 45 16.73 -4.28 -17.44
CA PRO A 45 18.06 -3.69 -17.39
C PRO A 45 18.05 -2.38 -16.62
N VAL A 46 18.89 -2.27 -15.57
CA VAL A 46 18.87 -1.13 -14.65
C VAL A 46 19.07 0.20 -15.37
N SER A 47 19.92 0.24 -16.39
CA SER A 47 20.11 1.42 -17.24
C SER A 47 18.83 1.87 -17.93
N TYR A 48 17.93 0.96 -18.29
CA TYR A 48 16.69 1.34 -18.97
C TYR A 48 15.74 2.09 -18.04
N VAL A 49 15.73 1.72 -16.76
CA VAL A 49 14.92 2.38 -15.74
C VAL A 49 15.54 3.70 -15.32
N GLU A 50 16.87 3.74 -15.14
CA GLU A 50 17.62 4.94 -14.74
C GLU A 50 17.59 6.02 -15.82
N ASP A 51 17.86 5.65 -17.08
CA ASP A 51 17.88 6.57 -18.22
C ASP A 51 16.46 6.82 -18.80
N GLU A 52 15.43 6.18 -18.23
CA GLU A 52 14.04 6.25 -18.66
C GLU A 52 13.85 6.04 -20.17
N VAL A 53 14.46 4.99 -20.71
CA VAL A 53 14.40 4.70 -22.15
C VAL A 53 13.16 3.88 -22.50
N TRP A 54 12.72 4.01 -23.76
CA TRP A 54 11.66 3.17 -24.30
C TRP A 54 12.23 1.83 -24.76
N PHE A 55 11.64 0.73 -24.30
CA PHE A 55 12.00 -0.63 -24.70
C PHE A 55 10.77 -1.45 -25.06
N LEU A 56 10.98 -2.55 -25.78
CA LEU A 56 9.92 -3.52 -26.07
C LEU A 56 9.69 -4.38 -24.83
N LEU A 57 8.45 -4.51 -24.37
CA LEU A 57 8.09 -5.50 -23.37
C LEU A 57 7.70 -6.79 -24.10
N ASP A 58 8.67 -7.69 -24.23
CA ASP A 58 8.55 -9.01 -24.85
C ASP A 58 8.48 -10.16 -23.84
N GLU A 59 8.98 -9.94 -22.63
CA GLU A 59 8.89 -10.87 -21.50
C GLU A 59 8.15 -10.26 -20.29
N GLU A 60 7.74 -11.10 -19.36
CA GLU A 60 7.21 -10.65 -18.08
C GLU A 60 8.35 -10.06 -17.23
N VAL A 61 8.07 -8.95 -16.54
CA VAL A 61 9.06 -8.29 -15.69
C VAL A 61 8.42 -7.89 -14.37
N ALA A 62 9.16 -8.03 -13.27
CA ALA A 62 8.72 -7.54 -11.97
C ALA A 62 9.48 -6.28 -11.56
N LEU A 63 8.79 -5.42 -10.81
CA LEU A 63 9.35 -4.26 -10.14
C LEU A 63 8.98 -4.33 -8.66
N ILE A 64 9.96 -4.57 -7.80
CA ILE A 64 9.75 -4.66 -6.35
C ILE A 64 10.39 -3.44 -5.71
N LEU A 65 9.57 -2.60 -5.06
CA LEU A 65 10.01 -1.48 -4.25
C LEU A 65 9.96 -1.88 -2.78
N HIS A 66 11.10 -1.88 -2.09
CA HIS A 66 11.24 -2.42 -0.74
C HIS A 66 12.32 -1.66 0.05
N PRO A 67 12.45 -1.88 1.38
CA PRO A 67 13.60 -1.41 2.15
C PRO A 67 14.93 -1.87 1.53
N ASP A 68 16.04 -1.27 1.96
CA ASP A 68 17.35 -1.56 1.38
C ASP A 68 17.95 -2.91 1.83
N GLU A 69 17.25 -3.99 1.50
CA GLU A 69 17.58 -5.37 1.86
C GLU A 69 17.84 -6.20 0.61
N SER A 70 18.60 -7.29 0.73
CA SER A 70 18.86 -8.16 -0.41
C SER A 70 17.75 -9.20 -0.56
N LEU A 71 17.22 -9.34 -1.78
CA LEU A 71 16.25 -10.39 -2.09
C LEU A 71 16.97 -11.73 -2.27
N THR A 72 16.39 -12.79 -1.72
CA THR A 72 16.92 -14.16 -1.78
C THR A 72 16.53 -14.90 -3.05
N GLU A 73 15.49 -14.44 -3.74
CA GLU A 73 14.90 -15.05 -4.93
C GLU A 73 14.79 -14.01 -6.07
N GLY A 74 14.54 -14.49 -7.29
CA GLY A 74 14.32 -13.63 -8.46
C GLY A 74 13.05 -12.79 -8.33
N SER A 75 13.05 -11.60 -8.94
CA SER A 75 11.99 -10.60 -8.76
C SER A 75 10.61 -11.12 -9.21
N LEU A 76 10.53 -11.82 -10.34
CA LEU A 76 9.29 -12.44 -10.82
C LEU A 76 8.71 -13.46 -9.84
N VAL A 77 9.55 -14.37 -9.33
CA VAL A 77 9.13 -15.42 -8.37
C VAL A 77 8.54 -14.80 -7.12
N LEU A 78 9.19 -13.75 -6.60
CA LEU A 78 8.71 -13.02 -5.44
C LEU A 78 7.39 -12.29 -5.73
N ALA A 79 7.28 -11.64 -6.89
CA ALA A 79 6.05 -10.94 -7.27
C ALA A 79 4.85 -11.89 -7.36
N GLU A 80 5.00 -13.04 -8.01
CA GLU A 80 3.95 -14.07 -8.08
C GLU A 80 3.60 -14.63 -6.70
N SER A 81 4.62 -14.87 -5.87
CA SER A 81 4.44 -15.38 -4.50
C SER A 81 3.65 -14.38 -3.66
N PHE A 82 4.01 -13.09 -3.71
CA PHE A 82 3.30 -12.03 -3.00
C PHE A 82 1.86 -11.87 -3.51
N GLU A 83 1.64 -11.82 -4.82
CA GLU A 83 0.29 -11.73 -5.40
C GLU A 83 -0.60 -12.89 -4.91
N ARG A 84 -0.08 -14.12 -4.96
CA ARG A 84 -0.78 -15.33 -4.52
C ARG A 84 -1.12 -15.28 -3.04
N GLN A 85 -0.17 -14.92 -2.20
CA GLN A 85 -0.35 -14.82 -0.75
C GLN A 85 -1.35 -13.72 -0.38
N THR A 86 -1.21 -12.52 -0.96
CA THR A 86 -2.14 -11.41 -0.76
C THR A 86 -3.55 -11.78 -1.19
N THR A 87 -3.69 -12.41 -2.36
CA THR A 87 -5.00 -12.87 -2.87
C THR A 87 -5.61 -13.93 -1.97
N ALA A 88 -4.83 -14.91 -1.52
CA ALA A 88 -5.30 -15.97 -0.63
C ALA A 88 -5.74 -15.40 0.72
N PHE A 89 -4.97 -14.49 1.30
CA PHE A 89 -5.29 -13.79 2.55
C PHE A 89 -6.64 -13.07 2.44
N TRP A 90 -6.81 -12.21 1.43
CA TRP A 90 -8.05 -11.43 1.29
C TRP A 90 -9.26 -12.32 0.98
N LYS A 91 -9.11 -13.36 0.15
CA LYS A 91 -10.19 -14.33 -0.08
C LYS A 91 -10.57 -15.07 1.19
N GLN A 92 -9.59 -15.52 1.98
CA GLN A 92 -9.85 -16.23 3.22
C GLN A 92 -10.51 -15.32 4.26
N TRP A 93 -10.01 -14.10 4.41
CA TRP A 93 -10.58 -13.13 5.33
C TRP A 93 -12.00 -12.71 4.93
N SER A 94 -12.26 -12.41 3.67
CA SER A 94 -13.62 -12.07 3.23
C SER A 94 -14.62 -13.22 3.40
N ARG A 95 -14.16 -14.48 3.31
CA ARG A 95 -15.00 -15.67 3.58
C ARG A 95 -15.41 -15.83 5.04
N SER A 96 -14.66 -15.25 5.98
CA SER A 96 -15.01 -15.31 7.40
C SER A 96 -16.05 -14.25 7.80
N LEU A 97 -16.43 -13.34 6.89
CA LEU A 97 -17.37 -12.27 7.16
C LEU A 97 -18.82 -12.73 6.96
N SER A 98 -19.72 -12.16 7.75
CA SER A 98 -21.18 -12.31 7.61
C SER A 98 -21.69 -11.34 6.54
N ILE A 99 -21.56 -11.72 5.27
CA ILE A 99 -21.89 -10.85 4.13
C ILE A 99 -23.34 -11.12 3.67
N PRO A 100 -24.20 -10.09 3.58
CA PRO A 100 -25.55 -10.25 3.06
C PRO A 100 -25.50 -10.68 1.58
N LEU A 101 -26.52 -11.43 1.13
CA LEU A 101 -26.57 -11.93 -0.26
C LEU A 101 -26.80 -10.79 -1.27
N ASP A 102 -27.49 -9.72 -0.86
CA ASP A 102 -27.62 -8.52 -1.65
C ASP A 102 -26.34 -7.68 -1.57
N ARG A 103 -25.91 -7.13 -2.72
CA ARG A 103 -24.77 -6.20 -2.82
C ARG A 103 -23.43 -6.74 -2.28
N GLN A 104 -23.22 -8.06 -2.30
CA GLN A 104 -21.99 -8.72 -1.82
C GLN A 104 -20.70 -8.02 -2.26
N GLU A 105 -20.55 -7.71 -3.54
CA GLU A 105 -19.33 -7.08 -4.07
C GLU A 105 -19.05 -5.72 -3.40
N ALA A 106 -20.08 -4.91 -3.20
CA ALA A 106 -19.95 -3.60 -2.57
C ALA A 106 -19.58 -3.72 -1.09
N VAL A 107 -20.19 -4.67 -0.38
CA VAL A 107 -19.90 -4.93 1.05
C VAL A 107 -18.49 -5.48 1.22
N ILE A 108 -18.06 -6.44 0.40
CA ILE A 108 -16.69 -6.98 0.42
C ILE A 108 -15.68 -5.86 0.18
N ARG A 109 -15.91 -5.04 -0.85
CA ARG A 109 -15.01 -3.93 -1.18
C ARG A 109 -14.91 -2.93 -0.03
N ALA A 110 -16.05 -2.52 0.55
CA ALA A 110 -16.07 -1.62 1.69
C ALA A 110 -15.35 -2.22 2.91
N ALA A 111 -15.60 -3.50 3.23
CA ALA A 111 -14.95 -4.18 4.35
C ALA A 111 -13.43 -4.25 4.18
N ILE A 112 -12.93 -4.57 2.98
CA ILE A 112 -11.49 -4.56 2.65
C ILE A 112 -10.92 -3.14 2.84
N THR A 113 -11.59 -2.12 2.32
CA THR A 113 -11.17 -0.72 2.48
C THR A 113 -11.08 -0.31 3.95
N LEU A 114 -12.10 -0.66 4.74
CA LEU A 114 -12.13 -0.39 6.18
C LEU A 114 -11.00 -1.12 6.93
N LYS A 115 -10.75 -2.39 6.61
CA LYS A 115 -9.65 -3.16 7.21
C LYS A 115 -8.29 -2.58 6.85
N LEU A 116 -8.09 -2.09 5.64
CA LEU A 116 -6.84 -1.44 5.24
C LEU A 116 -6.56 -0.16 6.06
N CYS A 117 -7.59 0.52 6.56
CA CYS A 117 -7.42 1.67 7.45
C CYS A 117 -6.98 1.30 8.88
N SER A 118 -6.97 0.01 9.24
CA SER A 118 -6.53 -0.46 10.54
C SER A 118 -5.04 -0.78 10.54
N TYR A 119 -4.29 -0.16 11.45
CA TYR A 119 -2.90 -0.48 11.70
C TYR A 119 -2.78 -1.64 12.70
N GLU A 120 -2.37 -2.81 12.21
CA GLU A 120 -2.47 -4.07 12.97
C GLU A 120 -1.62 -4.10 14.25
N GLU A 121 -0.43 -3.48 14.24
CA GLU A 121 0.47 -3.54 15.41
C GLU A 121 -0.11 -2.86 16.66
N THR A 122 -0.74 -1.68 16.48
CA THR A 122 -1.30 -0.90 17.59
C THR A 122 -2.80 -1.02 17.72
N GLY A 123 -3.51 -1.34 16.63
CA GLY A 123 -4.96 -1.29 16.53
C GLY A 123 -5.53 0.10 16.21
N ALA A 124 -4.68 1.09 15.91
CA ALA A 124 -5.13 2.42 15.48
C ALA A 124 -5.88 2.34 14.15
N VAL A 125 -6.93 3.15 13.98
CA VAL A 125 -7.71 3.19 12.74
C VAL A 125 -7.68 4.60 12.16
N VAL A 126 -7.04 4.78 11.01
CA VAL A 126 -6.99 6.07 10.31
C VAL A 126 -8.33 6.38 9.65
N SER A 127 -8.67 7.66 9.55
CA SER A 127 -9.92 8.07 8.87
C SER A 127 -9.87 7.80 7.35
N SER A 128 -8.72 8.00 6.70
CA SER A 128 -8.53 7.69 5.28
C SER A 128 -7.07 7.51 4.87
N LEU A 129 -6.83 6.58 3.93
CA LEU A 129 -5.54 6.34 3.27
C LEU A 129 -5.37 7.20 2.00
N THR A 130 -5.58 8.51 2.11
CA THR A 130 -5.44 9.43 0.97
C THR A 130 -4.03 10.04 0.92
N THR A 131 -3.50 10.20 -0.29
CA THR A 131 -2.23 10.92 -0.54
C THR A 131 -2.41 12.43 -0.70
N SER A 132 -3.64 12.91 -0.82
CA SER A 132 -3.99 14.32 -1.00
C SER A 132 -4.16 15.05 0.33
N ILE A 133 -3.72 16.33 0.37
CA ILE A 133 -4.08 17.24 1.46
C ILE A 133 -5.61 17.43 1.41
N PRO A 134 -6.32 17.27 2.54
CA PRO A 134 -7.76 17.41 2.56
C PRO A 134 -8.17 18.81 2.09
N SER A 135 -9.15 18.86 1.19
CA SER A 135 -9.77 20.12 0.78
C SER A 135 -10.45 20.76 1.98
N ALA A 136 -9.97 21.92 2.43
CA ALA A 136 -10.63 22.71 3.45
C ALA A 136 -11.57 23.74 2.81
N SER A 137 -12.77 23.90 3.37
CA SER A 137 -13.60 25.06 3.07
C SER A 137 -12.87 26.35 3.49
N LYS A 138 -13.11 27.46 2.79
CA LYS A 138 -12.47 28.75 3.10
C LYS A 138 -12.69 29.10 4.58
N GLY A 139 -11.58 29.26 5.32
CA GLY A 139 -11.59 29.66 6.74
C GLY A 139 -11.47 28.51 7.75
N VAL A 140 -11.50 27.24 7.30
CA VAL A 140 -11.27 26.08 8.17
C VAL A 140 -9.86 25.53 7.94
N LYS A 141 -9.16 25.12 9.00
CA LYS A 141 -7.88 24.43 8.84
C LYS A 141 -8.12 23.05 8.22
N PRO A 142 -7.36 22.64 7.20
CA PRO A 142 -7.45 21.28 6.66
C PRO A 142 -7.18 20.28 7.79
N VAL A 143 -8.09 19.33 7.97
CA VAL A 143 -7.97 18.26 8.95
C VAL A 143 -7.41 17.05 8.25
N ASP A 144 -6.18 16.68 8.55
CA ASP A 144 -5.52 15.55 7.92
C ASP A 144 -6.24 14.23 8.27
N CYS A 145 -6.76 13.56 7.23
CA CYS A 145 -7.54 12.33 7.36
C CYS A 145 -6.67 11.11 7.68
N ARG A 146 -5.34 11.24 7.66
CA ARG A 146 -4.42 10.13 7.98
C ARG A 146 -4.25 9.93 9.49
N PHE A 147 -4.88 10.76 10.32
CA PHE A 147 -4.89 10.60 11.77
C PHE A 147 -6.03 9.69 12.24
N CYS A 148 -5.84 9.13 13.44
CA CYS A 148 -6.83 8.33 14.15
C CYS A 148 -7.80 9.27 14.86
N TRP A 149 -9.01 9.42 14.30
CA TRP A 149 -10.08 10.24 14.89
C TRP A 149 -11.10 9.32 15.56
N LEU A 150 -11.29 9.49 16.87
CA LEU A 150 -12.15 8.61 17.69
C LEU A 150 -13.52 8.31 17.06
N ARG A 151 -14.18 9.33 16.49
CA ARG A 151 -15.48 9.19 15.82
C ARG A 151 -15.39 8.30 14.58
N ASP A 152 -14.39 8.52 13.75
CA ASP A 152 -14.27 7.84 12.47
C ASP A 152 -13.86 6.38 12.73
N SER A 153 -12.90 6.16 13.64
CA SER A 153 -12.49 4.84 14.11
C SER A 153 -13.66 4.05 14.72
N PHE A 154 -14.56 4.70 15.47
CA PHE A 154 -15.78 4.06 15.97
C PHE A 154 -16.65 3.50 14.83
N PHE A 155 -16.93 4.29 13.78
CA PHE A 155 -17.74 3.81 12.66
C PHE A 155 -17.07 2.67 11.87
N VAL A 156 -15.74 2.72 11.72
CA VAL A 156 -15.00 1.62 11.08
C VAL A 156 -15.13 0.34 11.89
N VAL A 157 -14.87 0.41 13.20
CA VAL A 157 -14.93 -0.75 14.10
C VAL A 157 -16.35 -1.31 14.18
N ASP A 158 -17.35 -0.45 14.30
CA ASP A 158 -18.76 -0.86 14.34
C ASP A 158 -19.17 -1.57 13.05
N GLY A 159 -18.87 -0.99 11.88
CA GLY A 159 -19.16 -1.60 10.58
C GLY A 159 -18.47 -2.95 10.37
N LEU A 160 -17.21 -3.08 10.78
CA LEU A 160 -16.49 -4.36 10.73
C LEU A 160 -17.08 -5.39 11.71
N ASN A 161 -17.51 -4.95 12.89
CA ASN A 161 -18.15 -5.82 13.88
C ASN A 161 -19.52 -6.33 13.41
N MET A 162 -20.32 -5.49 12.72
CA MET A 162 -21.57 -5.91 12.08
C MET A 162 -21.37 -7.02 11.04
N LEU A 163 -20.17 -7.09 10.43
CA LEU A 163 -19.77 -8.14 9.48
C LEU A 163 -19.10 -9.34 10.16
N GLY A 164 -19.02 -9.38 11.50
CA GLY A 164 -18.42 -10.48 12.26
C GLY A 164 -16.89 -10.42 12.37
N ALA A 165 -16.24 -9.32 11.97
CA ALA A 165 -14.80 -9.12 12.15
C ALA A 165 -14.47 -8.61 13.57
N THR A 166 -14.69 -9.44 14.59
CA THR A 166 -14.58 -9.07 16.01
C THR A 166 -13.17 -8.65 16.45
N ASP A 167 -12.13 -9.10 15.73
CA ASP A 167 -10.74 -8.77 16.04
C ASP A 167 -10.48 -7.26 15.95
N ALA A 168 -11.20 -6.55 15.06
CA ALA A 168 -11.05 -5.11 14.88
C ALA A 168 -11.39 -4.33 16.16
N LEU A 169 -12.45 -4.74 16.88
CA LEU A 169 -12.83 -4.13 18.16
C LEU A 169 -11.78 -4.40 19.24
N GLN A 170 -11.29 -5.63 19.33
CA GLN A 170 -10.28 -5.99 20.32
C GLN A 170 -8.97 -5.20 20.10
N GLN A 171 -8.53 -5.09 18.86
CA GLN A 171 -7.35 -4.31 18.49
C GLN A 171 -7.55 -2.82 18.82
N TYR A 172 -8.71 -2.24 18.49
CA TYR A 172 -8.97 -0.83 18.77
C TYR A 172 -9.06 -0.53 20.28
N LEU A 173 -9.63 -1.44 21.08
CA LEU A 173 -9.62 -1.29 22.54
C LEU A 173 -8.21 -1.38 23.11
N LYS A 174 -7.32 -2.18 22.53
CA LYS A 174 -5.89 -2.21 22.89
C LYS A 174 -5.23 -0.86 22.59
N TYR A 175 -5.54 -0.24 21.45
CA TYR A 175 -5.05 1.10 21.09
C TYR A 175 -5.46 2.17 22.12
N LEU A 176 -6.73 2.21 22.52
CA LEU A 176 -7.24 3.23 23.46
C LEU A 176 -6.70 3.11 24.90
N ARG A 177 -6.16 1.94 25.27
CA ARG A 177 -5.67 1.68 26.64
C ARG A 177 -4.19 2.03 26.84
N ASN A 178 -3.46 2.25 25.75
CA ASN A 178 -2.05 2.65 25.77
C ASN A 178 -1.93 4.17 25.65
#